data_AF-A0A436BL15-F1
#
_entry.id   AF-A0A436BL15-F1
#
_cell.length_a   1.000
_cell.length_b   1.000
_cell.length_c   1.000
_cell.angle_alpha   90.00
_cell.angle_beta   90.00
_cell.angle_gamma   90.00
#
_symmetry.space_group_name_H-M   'P 1'
#
loop_
_entity.id
_entity.type
_entity.pdbx_description
1 polymer ?
#
loop_
_entity_poly.entity_id
_entity_poly.type
_entity_poly.pdbx_seq_one_letter_code
_entity_poly.pdbx_strand_id
1 'polypeptide(L)'
;MNIAMRLPSFEFDEKILEQGAEISRRLNQLRMEKFPPDAAKTLRSFSMAEVAHYLGVSQNNLKRLHLEGKGPLPEQIPSGRRSYTAQQMLELRHFLDQHGRTEVKKYVPHRKSGDKLQVVAVVNFKGGSGKTTTAAHLAQHLALTGHRVLAIDLDPQASLSALHGFQPELDNNLSLYEAIRY
;
A
#
# COMPACT_ATOMS: atom_id res chain seq x y z
N MET A 1 19.21 -10.79 -61.66
CA MET A 1 17.86 -10.20 -61.41
C MET A 1 17.60 -10.36 -59.92
N ASN A 2 17.98 -9.35 -59.13
CA ASN A 2 17.88 -9.37 -57.67
C ASN A 2 16.53 -8.76 -57.25
N ILE A 3 15.59 -9.59 -56.81
CA ILE A 3 14.35 -9.13 -56.19
C ILE A 3 14.63 -9.02 -54.70
N ALA A 4 15.30 -7.93 -54.30
CA ALA A 4 15.26 -7.51 -52.92
C ALA A 4 13.88 -6.88 -52.68
N MET A 5 12.91 -7.69 -52.22
CA MET A 5 11.67 -7.17 -51.66
C MET A 5 12.03 -6.29 -50.46
N ARG A 6 12.07 -4.97 -50.67
CA ARG A 6 11.97 -4.00 -49.58
C ARG A 6 10.58 -4.17 -48.98
N LEU A 7 10.49 -4.76 -47.79
CA LEU A 7 9.29 -4.65 -46.98
C LEU A 7 9.00 -3.16 -46.76
N PRO A 8 7.76 -2.68 -46.98
CA PRO A 8 7.43 -1.29 -46.72
C PRO A 8 7.54 -1.07 -45.22
N SER A 9 8.51 -0.28 -44.79
CA SER A 9 8.85 -0.06 -43.38
C SER A 9 7.75 0.67 -42.59
N PHE A 10 6.67 1.10 -43.23
CA PHE A 10 5.60 1.89 -42.61
C PHE A 10 4.33 1.11 -42.27
N GLU A 11 3.96 0.05 -43.02
CA GLU A 11 2.69 -0.67 -42.75
C GLU A 11 2.73 -1.55 -41.51
N PHE A 12 3.89 -2.10 -41.16
CA PHE A 12 4.02 -3.02 -40.03
C PHE A 12 4.00 -2.26 -38.69
N ASP A 13 4.71 -1.14 -38.62
CA ASP A 13 4.79 -0.30 -37.41
C ASP A 13 3.43 0.32 -37.08
N GLU A 14 2.71 0.84 -38.10
CA GLU A 14 1.34 1.35 -37.94
C GLU A 14 0.40 0.25 -37.42
N LYS A 15 0.48 -0.96 -37.99
CA LYS A 15 -0.34 -2.08 -37.56
C LYS A 15 -0.05 -2.52 -36.13
N ILE A 16 1.21 -2.47 -35.69
CA ILE A 16 1.59 -2.73 -34.29
C ILE A 16 0.97 -1.66 -33.37
N LEU A 17 1.06 -0.39 -33.75
CA LEU A 17 0.51 0.71 -32.96
C LEU A 17 -1.02 0.62 -32.87
N GLU A 18 -1.71 0.33 -33.97
CA GLU A 18 -3.16 0.13 -34.01
C GLU A 18 -3.59 -1.06 -33.14
N GLN A 19 -2.90 -2.20 -33.25
CA GLN A 19 -3.18 -3.36 -32.42
C GLN A 19 -2.91 -3.09 -30.94
N GLY A 20 -1.83 -2.37 -30.62
CA GLY A 20 -1.51 -1.94 -29.26
C GLY A 20 -2.59 -1.03 -28.67
N ALA A 21 -3.10 -0.08 -29.47
CA ALA A 21 -4.20 0.80 -29.08
C ALA A 21 -5.50 0.01 -28.84
N GLU A 22 -5.83 -0.94 -29.72
CA GLU A 22 -7.03 -1.76 -29.60
C GLU A 22 -6.98 -2.70 -28.37
N ILE A 23 -5.82 -3.30 -28.09
CA ILE A 23 -5.61 -4.11 -26.88
C ILE A 23 -5.79 -3.23 -25.63
N SER A 24 -5.16 -2.05 -25.60
CA SER A 24 -5.28 -1.10 -24.49
C SER A 24 -6.73 -0.68 -24.25
N ARG A 25 -7.48 -0.40 -25.32
CA ARG A 25 -8.90 -0.07 -25.27
C ARG A 25 -9.74 -1.20 -24.66
N ARG A 26 -9.53 -2.44 -25.11
CA ARG A 26 -10.27 -3.61 -24.60
C ARG A 26 -9.93 -3.94 -23.15
N LEU A 27 -8.66 -3.82 -22.76
CA LEU A 27 -8.24 -3.99 -21.37
C LEU A 27 -8.89 -2.96 -20.46
N ASN A 28 -8.98 -1.70 -20.91
CA ASN A 28 -9.66 -0.64 -20.15
C ASN A 28 -11.17 -0.92 -20.03
N GLN A 29 -11.82 -1.39 -21.09
CA GLN A 29 -13.24 -1.78 -21.04
C GLN A 29 -13.51 -2.93 -20.06
N LEU A 30 -12.72 -4.01 -20.13
CA LEU A 30 -12.79 -5.14 -19.20
C LEU A 30 -12.54 -4.71 -17.75
N ARG A 31 -11.68 -3.71 -17.53
CA ARG A 31 -11.47 -3.11 -16.21
C ARG A 31 -12.74 -2.41 -15.75
N MET A 32 -13.32 -1.51 -16.54
CA MET A 32 -14.54 -0.78 -16.14
C MET A 32 -15.70 -1.71 -15.78
N GLU A 33 -15.79 -2.86 -16.46
CA GLU A 33 -16.77 -3.90 -16.16
C GLU A 33 -16.48 -4.67 -14.86
N LYS A 34 -15.20 -4.93 -14.54
CA LYS A 34 -14.80 -5.73 -13.35
C LYS A 34 -14.43 -4.90 -12.11
N PHE A 35 -14.03 -3.66 -12.31
CA PHE A 35 -13.48 -2.73 -11.34
C PHE A 35 -13.94 -1.31 -11.73
N PRO A 36 -15.15 -0.89 -11.30
CA PRO A 36 -15.68 0.42 -11.65
C PRO A 36 -14.73 1.55 -11.17
N PRO A 37 -14.76 2.73 -11.81
CA PRO A 37 -13.76 3.78 -11.62
C PRO A 37 -13.72 4.37 -10.20
N ASP A 38 -14.79 4.16 -9.43
CA ASP A 38 -14.94 4.53 -8.02
C ASP A 38 -14.46 3.42 -7.05
N ALA A 39 -14.08 2.24 -7.55
CA ALA A 39 -13.57 1.14 -6.75
C ALA A 39 -12.15 1.43 -6.23
N ALA A 40 -12.07 2.20 -5.15
CA ALA A 40 -10.83 2.38 -4.40
C ALA A 40 -10.56 1.15 -3.51
N LYS A 41 -9.33 0.64 -3.53
CA LYS A 41 -8.90 -0.33 -2.51
C LYS A 41 -8.90 0.37 -1.16
N THR A 42 -9.89 0.06 -0.32
CA THR A 42 -9.95 0.53 1.06
C THR A 42 -9.35 -0.49 2.01
N LEU A 43 -8.75 -0.01 3.09
CA LEU A 43 -8.24 -0.89 4.14
C LEU A 43 -9.40 -1.34 5.03
N ARG A 44 -9.46 -2.65 5.30
CA ARG A 44 -10.48 -3.21 6.22
C ARG A 44 -10.34 -2.62 7.64
N SER A 45 -11.43 -2.72 8.40
CA SER A 45 -11.39 -2.51 9.84
C SER A 45 -10.70 -3.66 10.59
N PHE A 46 -10.22 -3.37 11.79
CA PHE A 46 -9.46 -4.27 12.66
C PHE A 46 -10.29 -4.63 13.89
N SER A 47 -10.25 -5.89 14.29
CA SER A 47 -10.85 -6.34 15.54
C SER A 47 -10.12 -5.76 16.74
N MET A 48 -10.81 -5.67 17.88
CA MET A 48 -10.18 -5.24 19.14
C MET A 48 -8.96 -6.09 19.54
N ALA A 49 -8.92 -7.36 19.17
CA ALA A 49 -7.77 -8.23 19.41
C ALA A 49 -6.54 -7.82 18.59
N GLU A 50 -6.74 -7.51 17.31
CA GLU A 50 -5.68 -7.03 16.43
C GLU A 50 -5.19 -5.65 16.85
N VAL A 51 -6.10 -4.75 17.20
CA VAL A 51 -5.74 -3.42 17.71
C VAL A 51 -4.90 -3.54 18.99
N ALA A 52 -5.33 -4.40 19.93
CA ALA A 52 -4.56 -4.68 21.14
C ALA A 52 -3.16 -5.22 20.82
N HIS A 53 -3.04 -6.13 19.85
CA HIS A 53 -1.77 -6.66 19.39
C HIS A 53 -0.85 -5.56 18.81
N TYR A 54 -1.34 -4.77 17.86
CA TYR A 54 -0.53 -3.74 17.20
C TYR A 54 -0.15 -2.57 18.10
N LEU A 55 -1.01 -2.21 19.07
CA LEU A 55 -0.69 -1.24 20.12
C LEU A 55 0.14 -1.86 21.26
N GLY A 56 0.23 -3.20 21.29
CA GLY A 56 0.79 -4.04 22.35
C GLY A 56 0.26 -3.68 23.73
N VAL A 57 -1.06 -3.54 23.85
CA VAL A 57 -1.80 -3.41 25.11
C VAL A 57 -2.71 -4.61 25.28
N SER A 58 -3.28 -4.80 26.48
CA SER A 58 -4.29 -5.84 26.65
C SER A 58 -5.64 -5.41 26.07
N GLN A 59 -6.44 -6.36 25.60
CA GLN A 59 -7.82 -6.10 25.17
C GLN A 59 -8.67 -5.50 26.31
N ASN A 60 -8.40 -5.88 27.56
CA ASN A 60 -9.10 -5.32 28.73
C ASN A 60 -8.77 -3.84 28.95
N ASN A 61 -7.54 -3.40 28.66
CA ASN A 61 -7.18 -1.99 28.71
C ASN A 61 -8.00 -1.18 27.69
N LEU A 62 -8.12 -1.65 26.45
CA LEU A 62 -8.94 -0.99 25.42
C LEU A 62 -10.42 -0.95 25.80
N LYS A 63 -10.96 -2.05 26.33
CA LYS A 63 -12.35 -2.08 26.84
C LYS A 63 -12.57 -1.02 27.92
N ARG A 64 -11.65 -0.91 28.87
CA ARG A 64 -11.72 0.08 29.95
C ARG A 64 -11.66 1.51 29.40
N LEU A 65 -10.73 1.82 28.51
CA LEU A 65 -10.62 3.14 27.89
C LEU A 65 -11.93 3.56 27.21
N HIS A 66 -12.53 2.65 26.45
CA HIS A 66 -13.82 2.89 25.82
C HIS A 66 -14.96 3.13 26.84
N LEU A 67 -15.04 2.33 27.91
CA LEU A 67 -16.04 2.52 28.99
C LEU A 67 -15.86 3.87 29.72
N GLU A 68 -14.63 4.34 29.84
CA GLU A 68 -14.29 5.64 30.40
C GLU A 68 -14.49 6.80 29.39
N GLY A 69 -14.94 6.51 28.16
CA GLY A 69 -15.12 7.52 27.10
C GLY A 69 -13.82 8.12 26.57
N LYS A 70 -12.70 7.39 26.68
CA LYS A 70 -11.36 7.84 26.28
C LYS A 70 -10.93 7.23 24.94
N GLY A 71 -10.40 8.08 24.06
CA GLY A 71 -9.98 7.70 22.71
C GLY A 71 -11.14 7.64 21.70
N PRO A 72 -10.89 7.16 20.48
CA PRO A 72 -11.91 7.09 19.44
C PRO A 72 -12.98 6.04 19.74
N LEU A 73 -14.20 6.32 19.27
CA LEU A 73 -15.32 5.41 19.37
C LEU A 73 -15.20 4.28 18.33
N PRO A 74 -15.15 3.00 18.73
CA PRO A 74 -15.15 1.90 17.79
C PRO A 74 -16.46 1.82 17.01
N GLU A 75 -16.37 1.37 15.77
CA GLU A 75 -17.54 0.92 15.02
C GLU A 75 -18.09 -0.37 15.64
N GLN A 76 -19.42 -0.49 15.71
CA GLN A 76 -20.08 -1.72 16.09
C GLN A 76 -20.53 -2.46 14.83
N ILE A 77 -19.99 -3.66 14.66
CA ILE A 77 -20.42 -4.59 13.61
C ILE A 77 -21.79 -5.16 14.05
N PRO A 78 -22.71 -5.51 13.12
CA PRO A 78 -24.03 -6.09 13.45
C PRO A 78 -24.01 -7.28 14.42
N SER A 79 -22.88 -8.00 14.54
CA SER A 79 -22.68 -9.07 15.52
C SER A 79 -22.42 -8.58 16.96
N GLY A 80 -22.53 -7.27 17.23
CA GLY A 80 -22.17 -6.62 18.50
C GLY A 80 -20.66 -6.56 18.79
N ARG A 81 -19.82 -6.97 17.84
CA ARG A 81 -18.36 -6.91 17.97
C ARG A 81 -17.86 -5.52 17.60
N ARG A 82 -16.82 -5.07 18.30
CA ARG A 82 -16.18 -3.78 18.06
C ARG A 82 -15.06 -3.91 17.02
N SER A 83 -15.03 -2.97 16.09
CA SER A 83 -13.94 -2.81 15.12
C SER A 83 -13.42 -1.38 15.09
N TYR A 84 -12.18 -1.24 14.62
CA TYR A 84 -11.50 0.04 14.51
C TYR A 84 -10.95 0.20 13.10
N THR A 85 -11.07 1.39 12.53
CA THR A 85 -10.34 1.73 11.31
C THR A 85 -8.84 1.92 11.61
N ALA A 86 -7.99 1.92 10.59
CA ALA A 86 -6.57 2.22 10.78
C ALA A 86 -6.34 3.62 11.37
N GLN A 87 -7.19 4.58 11.00
CA GLN A 87 -7.16 5.95 11.53
C GLN A 87 -7.47 5.97 13.03
N GLN A 88 -8.53 5.27 13.47
CA GLN A 88 -8.85 5.15 14.90
C GLN A 88 -7.74 4.41 15.66
N MET A 89 -7.09 3.43 15.04
CA MET A 89 -5.95 2.76 15.66
C MET A 89 -4.75 3.72 15.86
N LEU A 90 -4.50 4.63 14.91
CA LEU A 90 -3.48 5.67 15.02
C LEU A 90 -3.85 6.70 16.11
N GLU A 91 -5.11 7.11 16.19
CA GLU A 91 -5.61 8.00 17.25
C GLU A 91 -5.45 7.38 18.64
N LEU A 92 -5.81 6.11 18.81
CA LEU A 92 -5.56 5.36 20.05
C LEU A 92 -4.07 5.32 20.38
N ARG A 93 -3.22 5.10 19.38
CA ARG A 93 -1.76 5.08 19.55
C ARG A 93 -1.24 6.40 20.10
N HIS A 94 -1.65 7.53 19.52
CA HIS A 94 -1.29 8.85 20.01
C HIS A 94 -1.85 9.14 21.40
N PHE A 95 -3.10 8.74 21.67
CA PHE A 95 -3.71 8.88 22.98
C PHE A 95 -2.90 8.14 24.06
N LEU A 96 -2.52 6.88 23.79
CA LEU A 96 -1.70 6.06 24.68
C LEU A 96 -0.28 6.62 24.85
N ASP A 97 0.29 7.24 23.82
CA ASP A 97 1.59 7.91 23.89
C ASP A 97 1.54 9.16 24.77
N GLN A 98 0.44 9.91 24.75
CA GLN A 98 0.31 11.13 25.57
C GLN A 98 -0.06 10.85 27.03
N HIS A 99 -0.88 9.82 27.28
CA HIS A 99 -1.48 9.57 28.60
C HIS A 99 -0.98 8.29 29.27
N GLY A 100 -0.22 7.47 28.54
CA GLY A 100 0.35 6.22 29.05
C GLY A 100 1.66 6.44 29.81
N ARG A 101 2.23 5.34 30.31
CA ARG A 101 3.56 5.33 30.92
C ARG A 101 4.63 5.27 29.82
N THR A 102 4.91 6.41 29.19
CA THR A 102 5.87 6.56 28.08
C THR A 102 7.29 6.13 28.43
N GLU A 103 7.64 6.11 29.72
CA GLU A 103 8.94 5.66 30.21
C GLU A 103 9.18 4.15 29.98
N VAL A 104 8.10 3.36 29.92
CA VAL A 104 8.16 1.91 29.72
C VAL A 104 7.94 1.54 28.26
N LYS A 105 7.11 2.30 27.55
CA LYS A 105 6.71 1.98 26.19
C LYS A 105 6.38 3.22 25.37
N LYS A 106 7.08 3.36 24.23
CA LYS A 106 6.72 4.32 23.19
C LYS A 106 5.67 3.71 22.28
N TYR A 107 4.50 4.34 22.21
CA TYR A 107 3.43 3.90 21.32
C TYR A 107 3.60 4.51 19.93
N VAL A 108 4.15 5.72 19.84
CA VAL A 108 4.48 6.38 18.58
C VAL A 108 5.99 6.33 18.35
N PRO A 109 6.49 5.35 17.56
CA PRO A 109 7.90 5.32 17.22
C PRO A 109 8.24 6.50 16.32
N HIS A 110 9.14 7.36 16.80
CA HIS A 110 9.67 8.47 16.02
C HIS A 110 11.19 8.50 16.11
N ARG A 111 11.82 9.01 15.04
CA ARG A 111 13.26 9.30 15.02
C ARG A 111 13.54 10.52 15.89
N LYS A 112 14.65 10.50 16.63
CA LYS A 112 15.20 11.67 17.31
C LYS A 112 16.03 12.50 16.34
N SER A 113 16.30 13.74 16.72
CA SER A 113 17.27 14.56 16.00
C SER A 113 18.63 13.85 15.99
N GLY A 114 19.25 13.75 14.81
CA GLY A 114 20.51 13.02 14.60
C GLY A 114 20.36 11.54 14.23
N ASP A 115 19.18 10.93 14.38
CA ASP A 115 18.97 9.54 13.98
C ASP A 115 18.98 9.40 12.45
N LYS A 116 19.76 8.44 11.93
CA LYS A 116 19.75 8.11 10.50
C LYS A 116 18.40 7.52 10.08
N LEU A 117 17.97 7.84 8.85
CA LEU A 117 16.86 7.14 8.21
C LEU A 117 17.23 5.66 8.07
N GLN A 118 16.35 4.78 8.53
CA GLN A 118 16.50 3.35 8.30
C GLN A 118 15.99 3.03 6.90
N VAL A 119 16.87 2.52 6.06
CA VAL A 119 16.56 2.11 4.68
C VAL A 119 16.71 0.60 4.61
N VAL A 120 15.63 -0.08 4.23
CA VAL A 120 15.62 -1.54 4.06
C VAL A 120 15.41 -1.83 2.58
N ALA A 121 16.41 -2.46 1.96
CA ALA A 121 16.32 -2.91 0.58
C ALA A 121 16.03 -4.40 0.53
N VAL A 122 14.91 -4.78 -0.07
CA VAL A 122 14.55 -6.19 -0.30
C VAL A 122 15.07 -6.59 -1.69
N VAL A 123 16.29 -7.11 -1.73
CA VAL A 123 16.97 -7.49 -2.98
C VAL A 123 17.02 -9.01 -3.11
N ASN A 124 16.74 -9.52 -4.31
CA ASN A 124 16.89 -10.94 -4.60
C ASN A 124 17.03 -11.16 -6.12
N PHE A 125 18.02 -11.97 -6.52
CA PHE A 125 18.48 -12.08 -7.91
C PHE A 125 17.63 -13.01 -8.79
N LYS A 126 16.66 -13.74 -8.23
CA LYS A 126 15.77 -14.64 -8.96
C LYS A 126 14.37 -14.06 -9.15
N GLY A 127 13.77 -14.25 -10.33
CA GLY A 127 12.35 -14.00 -10.54
C GLY A 127 11.47 -14.89 -9.64
N GLY A 128 10.31 -14.38 -9.20
CA GLY A 128 9.38 -15.16 -8.35
C GLY A 128 9.87 -15.44 -6.92
N SER A 129 10.92 -14.76 -6.45
CA SER A 129 11.55 -15.02 -5.15
C SER A 129 10.87 -14.32 -3.95
N GLY A 130 9.63 -13.87 -4.10
CA GLY A 130 8.84 -13.23 -3.03
C GLY A 130 9.21 -11.79 -2.65
N LYS A 131 10.10 -11.10 -3.39
CA LYS A 131 10.57 -9.73 -3.04
C LYS A 131 9.45 -8.74 -2.76
N THR A 132 8.54 -8.58 -3.72
CA THR A 132 7.43 -7.62 -3.63
C THR A 132 6.50 -7.96 -2.48
N THR A 133 6.19 -9.25 -2.30
CA THR A 133 5.37 -9.76 -1.20
C THR A 133 6.01 -9.44 0.15
N THR A 134 7.31 -9.73 0.31
CA THR A 134 8.06 -9.43 1.53
C THR A 134 8.12 -7.93 1.79
N ALA A 135 8.43 -7.11 0.78
CA ALA A 135 8.47 -5.65 0.92
C ALA A 135 7.11 -5.08 1.31
N ALA A 136 6.02 -5.53 0.67
CA ALA A 136 4.66 -5.10 0.98
C ALA A 136 4.27 -5.45 2.42
N HIS A 137 4.44 -6.71 2.83
CA HIS A 137 4.06 -7.14 4.18
C HIS A 137 4.95 -6.53 5.27
N LEU A 138 6.24 -6.33 5.01
CA LEU A 138 7.13 -5.62 5.92
C LEU A 138 6.67 -4.17 6.11
N ALA A 139 6.39 -3.46 5.00
CA ALA A 139 5.91 -2.08 5.05
C ALA A 139 4.58 -1.97 5.81
N GLN A 140 3.62 -2.86 5.52
CA GLN A 140 2.33 -2.93 6.21
C GLN A 140 2.49 -3.19 7.71
N HIS A 141 3.32 -4.17 8.09
CA HIS A 141 3.55 -4.48 9.49
C HIS A 141 4.20 -3.30 10.24
N LEU A 142 5.20 -2.67 9.65
CA LEU A 142 5.85 -1.48 10.22
C LEU A 142 4.86 -0.32 10.39
N ALA A 143 4.00 -0.08 9.40
CA ALA A 143 2.96 0.95 9.47
C ALA A 143 1.93 0.65 10.57
N LEU A 144 1.41 -0.59 10.63
CA LEU A 144 0.43 -1.00 11.65
C LEU A 144 1.01 -0.95 13.07
N THR A 145 2.31 -1.21 13.22
CA THR A 145 3.04 -1.05 14.49
C THR A 145 3.41 0.41 14.82
N GLY A 146 3.00 1.38 14.00
CA GLY A 146 3.06 2.81 14.28
C GLY A 146 4.24 3.55 13.63
N HIS A 147 5.06 2.88 12.83
CA HIS A 147 6.16 3.55 12.13
C HIS A 147 5.66 4.37 10.96
N ARG A 148 6.34 5.50 10.69
CA ARG A 148 6.20 6.21 9.43
C ARG A 148 7.00 5.48 8.36
N VAL A 149 6.30 4.90 7.39
CA VAL A 149 6.89 4.06 6.34
C VAL A 149 6.70 4.72 4.99
N LEU A 150 7.77 4.73 4.18
CA LEU A 150 7.71 5.02 2.75
C LEU A 150 8.10 3.76 2.00
N ALA A 151 7.20 3.25 1.18
CA ALA A 151 7.48 2.16 0.25
C ALA A 151 7.89 2.78 -1.10
N ILE A 152 9.00 2.30 -1.67
CA ILE A 152 9.49 2.74 -2.98
C ILE A 152 9.51 1.52 -3.89
N ASP A 153 8.78 1.59 -5.00
CA ASP A 153 8.80 0.55 -6.03
C ASP A 153 9.81 0.94 -7.13
N LEU A 154 10.86 0.14 -7.27
CA LEU A 154 11.88 0.28 -8.29
C LEU A 154 11.82 -0.86 -9.31
N ASP A 155 10.72 -1.61 -9.38
CA ASP A 155 10.50 -2.63 -10.40
C ASP A 155 9.67 -2.02 -11.55
N PRO A 156 10.10 -2.10 -12.83
CA PRO A 156 9.31 -1.60 -13.95
C PRO A 156 7.91 -2.25 -14.03
N GLN A 157 7.73 -3.44 -13.46
CA GLN A 157 6.43 -4.13 -13.42
C GLN A 157 5.47 -3.54 -12.38
N ALA A 158 5.92 -2.58 -11.56
CA ALA A 158 5.10 -1.83 -10.61
C ALA A 158 4.22 -2.71 -9.69
N SER A 159 4.68 -3.92 -9.35
CA SER A 159 3.86 -4.90 -8.62
C SER A 159 3.58 -4.45 -7.18
N LEU A 160 4.48 -3.68 -6.55
CA LEU A 160 4.26 -3.14 -5.21
C LEU A 160 3.21 -2.03 -5.24
N SER A 161 3.28 -1.17 -6.25
CA SER A 161 2.27 -0.13 -6.52
C SER A 161 0.88 -0.75 -6.74
N ALA A 162 0.78 -1.76 -7.60
CA ALA A 162 -0.47 -2.46 -7.91
C ALA A 162 -1.09 -3.13 -6.67
N LEU A 163 -0.27 -3.73 -5.80
CA LEU A 163 -0.73 -4.29 -4.52
C LEU A 163 -1.43 -3.24 -3.66
N HIS A 164 -0.88 -2.02 -3.61
CA HIS A 164 -1.43 -0.89 -2.86
C HIS A 164 -2.55 -0.13 -3.59
N GLY A 165 -2.94 -0.59 -4.79
CA GLY A 165 -4.08 -0.03 -5.53
C GLY A 165 -3.71 1.04 -6.55
N PHE A 166 -2.42 1.30 -6.77
CA PHE A 166 -1.94 2.21 -7.81
C PHE A 166 -1.60 1.44 -9.08
N GLN A 167 -2.11 1.88 -10.22
CA GLN A 167 -1.83 1.32 -11.54
C GLN A 167 -1.18 2.41 -12.41
N PRO A 168 0.17 2.47 -12.47
CA PRO A 168 0.88 3.59 -13.13
C PRO A 168 0.48 3.83 -14.58
N GLU A 169 0.23 2.76 -15.34
CA GLU A 169 -0.18 2.84 -16.74
C GLU A 169 -1.55 3.49 -16.95
N LEU A 170 -2.39 3.55 -15.91
CA LEU A 170 -3.80 3.93 -16.01
C LEU A 170 -4.15 5.16 -15.17
N ASP A 171 -3.50 5.32 -14.02
CA ASP A 171 -3.80 6.39 -13.08
C ASP A 171 -3.09 7.71 -13.44
N ASN A 172 -2.34 7.75 -14.56
CA ASN A 172 -1.49 8.88 -14.99
C ASN A 172 -0.58 9.41 -13.86
N ASN A 173 -0.21 8.53 -12.92
CA ASN A 173 0.66 8.87 -11.83
C ASN A 173 2.09 8.93 -12.33
N LEU A 174 2.79 10.02 -12.02
CA LEU A 174 4.19 10.13 -12.37
C LEU A 174 4.99 9.02 -11.69
N SER A 175 5.73 8.25 -12.47
CA SER A 175 6.61 7.19 -11.97
C SER A 175 8.05 7.70 -11.86
N LEU A 176 8.85 7.08 -10.99
CA LEU A 176 10.28 7.40 -10.90
C LEU A 176 10.99 7.22 -12.26
N TYR A 177 10.53 6.28 -13.09
CA TYR A 177 11.08 6.03 -14.41
C TYR A 177 10.94 7.23 -15.36
N GLU A 178 9.90 8.04 -15.22
CA GLU A 178 9.72 9.25 -16.01
C GLU A 178 10.69 10.35 -15.60
N ALA A 179 11.09 10.39 -14.32
CA ALA A 179 12.11 11.31 -13.83
C ALA A 179 13.54 10.95 -14.26
N ILE A 180 13.77 9.71 -14.70
CA ILE A 180 15.09 9.18 -15.13
C ILE A 180 15.21 9.14 -16.67
N ARG A 181 14.14 9.46 -17.43
CA ARG A 181 14.22 9.55 -18.89
C ARG A 181 15.08 10.76 -19.29
N TYR A 182 16.23 10.45 -19.91
CA TYR A 182 17.09 11.41 -20.63
C TYR A 182 16.61 11.54 -22.08
#